data_AF-A0A0R3Q0U9-F1
#
_entry.id   AF-A0A0R3Q0U9-F1
#
_cell.length_a   1.000
_cell.length_b   1.000
_cell.length_c   1.000
_cell.angle_alpha   90.00
_cell.angle_beta   90.00
_cell.angle_gamma   90.00
#
_symmetry.space_group_name_H-M   'P 1'
#
loop_
_entity.id
_entity.type
_entity.pdbx_description
1 polymer ?
#
loop_
_entity_poly.entity_id
_entity_poly.type
_entity_poly.pdbx_seq_one_letter_code
_entity_poly.pdbx_strand_id
1 'polypeptide(L)'
;MTFQSTQISDSVWTILEEDIRGCFPISYLIIGDEKEYAFLALLIDTGCGNGNVYHYIKMQNIIRKKMLIVVNTHNHPEQTGGNFHFSTTGRDGLAHLVEDLCASGNDKYYTKLMNSNWHWEVKHLQGPQQ
;
A
#
# COMPACT_ATOMS: atom_id res chain seq x y z
N MET A 1 -12.31 11.53 7.43
CA MET A 1 -11.17 10.92 8.15
C MET A 1 -9.91 11.65 7.79
N THR A 2 -8.98 11.71 8.72
CA THR A 2 -7.78 12.54 8.63
C THR A 2 -6.56 11.64 8.48
N PHE A 3 -5.67 12.02 7.59
CA PHE A 3 -4.33 11.46 7.53
C PHE A 3 -3.35 12.48 8.08
N GLN A 4 -2.39 12.03 8.87
CA GLN A 4 -1.28 12.85 9.32
C GLN A 4 0.03 12.30 8.76
N SER A 5 0.83 13.17 8.14
CA SER A 5 2.14 12.78 7.60
C SER A 5 3.26 13.40 8.42
N THR A 6 4.28 12.63 8.75
CA THR A 6 5.51 13.14 9.40
C THR A 6 6.72 12.72 8.59
N GLN A 7 7.60 13.67 8.28
CA GLN A 7 8.87 13.38 7.62
C GLN A 7 9.84 12.78 8.65
N ILE A 8 10.40 11.62 8.35
CA ILE A 8 11.37 10.94 9.23
C ILE A 8 12.78 10.88 8.64
N SER A 9 12.92 11.14 7.34
CA SER A 9 14.21 11.42 6.67
C SER A 9 13.98 12.24 5.40
N ASP A 10 15.06 12.61 4.70
CA ASP A 10 14.99 13.41 3.46
C ASP A 10 14.05 12.81 2.40
N SER A 11 13.98 11.48 2.33
CA SER A 11 13.17 10.74 1.35
C SER A 11 12.03 9.92 1.95
N VAL A 12 11.86 9.88 3.28
CA VAL A 12 10.89 8.98 3.94
C VAL A 12 9.90 9.74 4.81
N TRP A 13 8.62 9.40 4.65
CA TRP A 13 7.49 9.93 5.40
C TRP A 13 6.71 8.78 6.02
N THR A 14 6.23 8.97 7.25
CA THR A 14 5.15 8.17 7.82
C THR A 14 3.81 8.82 7.48
N ILE A 15 2.79 8.00 7.29
CA ILE A 15 1.40 8.42 7.12
C ILE A 15 0.56 7.64 8.13
N LEU A 16 0.01 8.35 9.10
CA LEU A 16 -0.92 7.82 10.09
C LEU A 16 -2.35 8.00 9.58
N GLU A 17 -3.12 6.92 9.54
CA GLU A 17 -4.57 7.00 9.35
C GLU A 17 -5.25 7.09 10.73
N GLU A 18 -5.95 8.19 10.99
CA GLU A 18 -6.81 8.29 12.16
C GLU A 18 -8.10 7.53 11.92
N ASP A 19 -8.12 6.26 12.35
CA ASP A 19 -9.30 5.44 12.26
C ASP A 19 -10.16 5.48 13.53
N ILE A 20 -11.48 5.30 13.34
CA ILE A 20 -12.47 5.35 14.41
C ILE A 20 -12.56 4.04 15.23
N ARG A 21 -11.83 3.00 14.84
CA ARG A 21 -11.78 1.67 15.48
C ARG A 21 -10.58 1.52 16.43
N GLY A 22 -9.67 2.49 16.44
CA GLY A 22 -8.52 2.56 17.31
C GLY A 22 -7.30 1.76 16.86
N CYS A 23 -7.20 1.34 15.59
CA CYS A 23 -6.03 0.61 15.09
C CYS A 23 -4.86 1.54 14.77
N PHE A 24 -5.13 2.74 14.25
CA PHE A 24 -4.17 3.79 13.93
C PHE A 24 -3.00 3.29 13.05
N PRO A 25 -3.27 2.70 11.86
CA PRO A 25 -2.21 2.12 11.06
C PRO A 25 -1.24 3.18 10.54
N ILE A 26 0.03 2.79 10.47
CA ILE A 26 1.11 3.60 9.92
C ILE A 26 1.51 2.99 8.58
N SER A 27 1.46 3.82 7.54
CA SER A 27 2.07 3.53 6.24
C SER A 27 3.39 4.29 6.10
N TYR A 28 4.31 3.76 5.30
CA TYR A 28 5.55 4.46 4.95
C TYR A 28 5.54 4.85 3.48
N LEU A 29 6.00 6.06 3.20
CA LEU A 29 6.12 6.58 1.86
C LEU A 29 7.57 6.96 1.64
N ILE A 30 8.18 6.29 0.66
CA ILE A 30 9.59 6.46 0.29
C ILE A 30 9.63 7.10 -1.08
N ILE A 31 10.33 8.22 -1.19
CA ILE A 31 10.47 9.00 -2.42
C ILE A 31 11.79 8.64 -3.08
N GLY A 32 11.75 8.14 -4.31
CA GLY A 32 12.96 7.94 -5.10
C GLY A 32 13.62 9.29 -5.40
N ASP A 33 14.89 9.41 -5.05
CA ASP A 33 15.73 10.61 -5.17
C ASP A 33 16.93 10.39 -6.10
N GLU A 34 17.38 9.15 -6.29
CA GLU A 34 18.35 8.79 -7.31
C GLU A 34 17.81 9.02 -8.73
N LYS A 35 18.67 9.41 -9.67
CA LYS A 35 18.29 9.78 -11.03
C LYS A 35 17.45 8.71 -11.74
N GLU A 36 17.75 7.43 -11.53
CA GLU A 36 17.01 6.30 -12.11
C GLU A 36 15.62 6.12 -11.49
N TYR A 37 15.44 6.48 -10.21
CA TYR A 37 14.18 6.29 -9.46
C TYR A 37 13.46 7.61 -9.16
N ALA A 38 13.93 8.73 -9.70
CA ALA A 38 13.42 10.07 -9.42
C ALA A 38 11.95 10.27 -9.85
N PHE A 39 11.41 9.39 -10.68
CA PHE A 39 9.99 9.39 -11.07
C PHE A 39 9.12 8.46 -10.21
N LEU A 40 9.70 7.69 -9.29
CA LEU A 40 9.02 6.69 -8.48
C LEU A 40 8.87 7.12 -7.01
N ALA A 41 7.86 6.55 -6.38
CA ALA A 41 7.69 6.50 -4.94
C ALA A 41 7.13 5.12 -4.54
N LEU A 42 7.56 4.62 -3.38
CA LEU A 42 7.11 3.37 -2.81
C LEU A 42 6.22 3.67 -1.60
N LEU A 43 5.01 3.15 -1.62
CA LEU A 43 4.10 3.13 -0.48
C LEU A 43 4.14 1.74 0.16
N ILE A 44 4.45 1.68 1.44
CA ILE A 44 4.38 0.47 2.26
C ILE A 44 3.13 0.56 3.12
N ASP A 45 2.24 -0.42 2.95
CA ASP A 45 0.93 -0.51 3.56
C ASP A 45 -0.04 0.61 3.14
N THR A 46 -1.34 0.34 3.24
CA THR A 46 -2.41 1.23 2.73
C THR A 46 -3.43 1.63 3.79
N GLY A 47 -3.19 1.23 5.04
CA GLY A 47 -4.11 1.46 6.14
C GLY A 47 -5.36 0.59 6.08
N CYS A 48 -6.32 0.94 6.94
CA CYS A 48 -7.62 0.30 7.12
C CYS A 48 -8.62 0.58 5.98
N GLY A 49 -8.31 1.47 5.03
CA GLY A 49 -9.19 1.84 3.91
C GLY A 49 -10.38 2.72 4.32
N ASN A 50 -10.21 3.42 5.43
CA ASN A 50 -11.22 4.20 6.11
C ASN A 50 -11.25 5.63 5.52
N GLY A 51 -10.10 6.15 5.10
CA GLY A 51 -9.96 7.28 4.18
C GLY A 51 -9.40 6.90 2.80
N ASN A 52 -9.39 7.85 1.86
CA ASN A 52 -8.77 7.67 0.55
C ASN A 52 -7.28 8.06 0.58
N VAL A 53 -6.44 7.10 0.97
CA VAL A 53 -4.98 7.29 1.08
C VAL A 53 -4.34 7.66 -0.27
N TYR A 54 -4.80 7.09 -1.39
CA TYR A 54 -4.31 7.45 -2.74
C TYR A 54 -4.54 8.92 -3.05
N HIS A 55 -5.75 9.43 -2.80
CA HIS A 55 -6.06 10.84 -3.01
C HIS A 55 -5.22 11.73 -2.09
N TYR A 56 -5.08 11.34 -0.82
CA TYR A 56 -4.27 12.08 0.15
C TYR A 56 -2.80 12.23 -0.28
N ILE A 57 -2.14 11.15 -0.69
CA ILE A 57 -0.74 11.20 -1.15
C ILE A 57 -0.61 11.95 -2.47
N LYS A 58 -1.55 11.80 -3.41
CA LYS A 58 -1.48 12.45 -4.72
C LYS A 58 -1.76 13.96 -4.68
N MET A 59 -2.39 14.45 -3.61
CA MET A 59 -2.53 15.88 -3.36
C MET A 59 -1.21 16.51 -2.87
N GLN A 60 -0.24 15.73 -2.42
CA GLN A 60 1.07 16.24 -1.99
C GLN A 60 1.94 16.60 -3.19
N ASN A 61 2.50 17.81 -3.20
CA ASN A 61 3.31 18.31 -4.31
C ASN A 61 4.49 17.39 -4.66
N ILE A 62 5.09 16.74 -3.66
CA ILE A 62 6.29 15.92 -3.83
C ILE A 62 6.03 14.60 -4.59
N ILE A 63 4.77 14.13 -4.62
CA ILE A 63 4.37 12.81 -5.15
C ILE A 63 3.38 12.91 -6.31
N ARG A 64 2.69 14.06 -6.46
CA ARG A 64 1.57 14.23 -7.40
C ARG A 64 1.84 13.62 -8.80
N LYS A 65 3.04 13.83 -9.34
CA LYS A 65 3.45 13.34 -10.68
C LYS A 65 4.28 12.05 -10.69
N LYS A 66 4.65 11.51 -9.52
CA LYS A 66 5.44 10.27 -9.43
C LYS A 66 4.58 9.03 -9.64
N MET A 67 5.14 8.01 -10.27
CA MET A 67 4.59 6.67 -10.30
C MET A 67 4.70 6.05 -8.90
N LEU A 68 3.71 5.24 -8.54
CA LEU A 68 3.62 4.59 -7.24
C LEU A 68 3.80 3.09 -7.38
N ILE A 69 4.68 2.54 -6.56
CA ILE A 69 4.73 1.11 -6.25
C ILE A 69 4.08 0.96 -4.88
N VAL A 70 3.14 0.02 -4.73
CA VAL A 70 2.48 -0.24 -3.45
C VAL A 70 2.83 -1.64 -3.00
N VAL A 71 3.35 -1.77 -1.78
CA VAL A 71 3.71 -3.06 -1.18
C VAL A 71 3.00 -3.17 0.16
N ASN A 72 2.34 -4.29 0.42
CA ASN A 72 1.82 -4.56 1.76
C ASN A 72 2.82 -5.46 2.50
N THR A 73 3.10 -5.16 3.76
CA THR A 73 3.94 -5.98 4.62
C THR A 73 3.29 -7.33 4.90
N HIS A 74 1.95 -7.35 5.05
CA HIS A 74 1.14 -8.54 5.23
C HIS A 74 -0.35 -8.31 4.90
N ASN A 75 -1.18 -9.36 4.97
CA ASN A 75 -2.59 -9.39 4.55
C ASN A 75 -3.61 -8.99 5.62
N HIS A 76 -3.19 -8.27 6.64
CA HIS A 76 -4.06 -7.72 7.66
C HIS A 76 -4.87 -6.51 7.10
N PRO A 77 -6.15 -6.28 7.45
CA PRO A 77 -6.94 -5.13 7.00
C PRO A 77 -6.31 -3.79 7.33
N GLU A 78 -5.54 -3.66 8.40
CA GLU A 78 -4.85 -2.41 8.73
C GLU A 78 -3.61 -2.15 7.84
N GLN A 79 -3.22 -3.13 7.02
CA GLN A 79 -2.18 -3.00 5.99
C GLN A 79 -2.75 -2.98 4.57
N THR A 80 -3.85 -3.67 4.33
CA THR A 80 -4.41 -3.91 2.98
C THR A 80 -5.76 -3.26 2.73
N GLY A 81 -6.41 -2.70 3.75
CA GLY A 81 -7.77 -2.17 3.66
C GLY A 81 -7.91 -1.08 2.62
N GLY A 82 -6.87 -0.26 2.41
CA GLY A 82 -6.84 0.80 1.39
C GLY A 82 -6.49 0.36 -0.03
N ASN A 83 -6.15 -0.93 -0.26
CA ASN A 83 -5.65 -1.41 -1.56
C ASN A 83 -6.60 -1.16 -2.73
N PHE A 84 -7.92 -1.16 -2.49
CA PHE A 84 -8.90 -0.93 -3.55
C PHE A 84 -8.78 0.46 -4.20
N HIS A 85 -8.22 1.45 -3.49
CA HIS A 85 -7.91 2.77 -4.05
C HIS A 85 -6.81 2.74 -5.12
N PHE A 86 -5.97 1.69 -5.11
CA PHE A 86 -4.83 1.52 -6.00
C PHE A 86 -5.10 0.51 -7.12
N SER A 87 -6.25 -0.15 -7.12
CA SER A 87 -6.61 -1.09 -8.17
C SER A 87 -6.79 -0.36 -9.51
N THR A 88 -6.24 -0.94 -10.58
CA THR A 88 -6.44 -0.49 -11.96
C THR A 88 -7.74 -1.06 -12.56
N THR A 89 -8.47 -1.89 -11.82
CA THR A 89 -9.72 -2.53 -12.24
C THR A 89 -10.81 -2.44 -11.16
N GLY A 90 -12.07 -2.41 -11.58
CA GLY A 90 -13.23 -2.33 -10.68
C GLY A 90 -13.93 -0.97 -10.69
N ARG A 91 -15.15 -0.90 -10.14
CA ARG A 91 -16.01 0.30 -10.15
C ARG A 91 -15.36 1.50 -9.43
N ASP A 92 -14.46 1.24 -8.48
CA ASP A 92 -13.80 2.23 -7.62
C ASP A 92 -12.27 2.29 -7.80
N GLY A 93 -11.71 1.57 -8.79
CA GLY A 93 -10.28 1.55 -9.07
C GLY A 93 -9.83 2.76 -9.91
N LEU A 94 -9.02 3.66 -9.34
CA LEU A 94 -8.75 5.00 -9.90
C LEU A 94 -7.26 5.34 -10.12
N ALA A 95 -6.34 4.43 -9.80
CA ALA A 95 -4.92 4.79 -9.71
C ALA A 95 -4.16 4.52 -11.02
N HIS A 96 -4.38 5.36 -12.02
CA HIS A 96 -3.66 5.37 -13.30
C HIS A 96 -2.14 5.63 -13.19
N LEU A 97 -1.63 5.94 -11.99
CA LEU A 97 -0.22 6.16 -11.69
C LEU A 97 0.35 5.12 -10.71
N VAL A 98 -0.30 3.96 -10.58
CA VAL A 98 0.24 2.81 -9.86
C VAL A 98 0.86 1.86 -10.86
N GLU A 99 2.15 1.58 -10.67
CA GLU A 99 2.92 0.66 -11.51
C GLU A 99 2.72 -0.78 -11.06
N ASP A 100 2.73 -1.03 -9.75
CA ASP A 100 2.54 -2.37 -9.18
C ASP A 100 1.87 -2.31 -7.80
N LEU A 101 1.13 -3.37 -7.46
CA LEU A 101 0.50 -3.62 -6.16
C LEU A 101 0.88 -5.02 -5.68
N CYS A 102 1.93 -5.10 -4.88
CA CYS A 102 2.47 -6.33 -4.33
C CYS A 102 1.70 -6.74 -3.07
N ALA A 103 0.51 -7.31 -3.26
CA ALA A 103 -0.17 -8.09 -2.23
C ALA A 103 0.12 -9.57 -2.47
N SER A 104 0.56 -10.29 -1.42
CA SER A 104 0.94 -11.72 -1.43
C SER A 104 0.41 -12.51 -2.64
N GLY A 105 1.27 -12.77 -3.61
CA GLY A 105 0.91 -13.15 -4.99
C GLY A 105 0.26 -14.52 -5.20
N ASN A 106 -0.26 -15.18 -4.16
CA ASN A 106 -0.89 -16.49 -4.29
C ASN A 106 -2.40 -16.43 -4.57
N ASP A 107 -3.08 -15.29 -4.32
CA ASP A 107 -4.53 -15.18 -4.51
C ASP A 107 -4.93 -13.85 -5.17
N LYS A 108 -5.48 -13.90 -6.39
CA LYS A 108 -6.01 -12.73 -7.13
C LYS A 108 -7.32 -12.19 -6.54
N TYR A 109 -7.92 -12.89 -5.58
CA TYR A 109 -9.14 -12.53 -4.88
C TYR A 109 -8.88 -12.18 -3.42
N TYR A 110 -7.64 -11.85 -3.04
CA TYR A 110 -7.26 -11.51 -1.66
C TYR A 110 -8.08 -10.35 -1.05
N THR A 111 -8.68 -9.50 -1.88
CA THR A 111 -9.61 -8.44 -1.46
C THR A 111 -11.03 -8.94 -1.14
N LYS A 112 -11.34 -10.22 -1.37
CA LYS A 112 -12.70 -10.80 -1.26
C LYS A 112 -12.93 -11.71 -0.05
N LEU A 113 -11.94 -12.02 0.78
CA LEU A 113 -12.08 -13.10 1.77
C LEU A 113 -12.60 -12.64 3.14
N MET A 114 -13.88 -12.96 3.40
CA MET A 114 -14.43 -13.15 4.75
C MET A 114 -13.94 -14.47 5.37
N ASN A 115 -12.64 -14.63 5.61
CA ASN A 115 -12.18 -15.77 6.41
C ASN A 115 -11.13 -15.36 7.44
N SER A 116 -11.51 -15.53 8.70
CA SER A 116 -10.75 -15.19 9.90
C SER A 116 -9.47 -16.01 10.02
N ASN A 117 -8.40 -15.36 10.50
CA ASN A 117 -7.07 -15.89 10.89
C ASN A 117 -5.89 -15.56 9.93
N TRP A 118 -5.82 -14.32 9.42
CA TRP A 118 -4.63 -13.43 9.44
C TRP A 118 -3.25 -13.87 8.90
N HIS A 119 -3.09 -15.03 8.26
CA HIS A 119 -1.75 -15.55 7.92
C HIS A 119 -1.43 -15.53 6.41
N TRP A 120 -0.15 -15.31 6.14
CA TRP A 120 0.59 -15.58 4.90
C TRP A 120 1.45 -16.82 5.17
N GLU A 121 1.36 -17.83 4.31
CA GLU A 121 2.32 -18.95 4.32
C GLU A 121 3.15 -18.86 3.04
N VAL A 122 4.45 -18.53 3.18
CA VAL A 122 5.42 -18.63 2.09
C VAL A 122 5.74 -20.11 1.92
N LYS A 123 5.17 -20.76 0.90
CA LYS A 123 5.55 -22.15 0.58
C LYS A 123 6.92 -22.18 -0.08
N HIS A 124 7.89 -22.80 0.59
CA HIS A 124 9.15 -23.19 -0.04
C HIS A 124 8.86 -24.22 -1.13
N LEU A 125 9.27 -23.92 -2.38
CA LEU A 125 9.37 -24.93 -3.42
C LEU A 125 10.45 -25.93 -2.97
N GLN A 126 10.04 -27.10 -2.49
CA GLN A 126 10.95 -28.22 -2.45
C GLN A 126 11.29 -28.55 -3.91
N GLY A 127 12.58 -28.41 -4.26
CA GLY A 127 13.10 -28.79 -5.57
C GLY A 127 12.78 -30.25 -5.90
N PRO A 128 12.93 -30.67 -7.17
CA PRO A 128 12.51 -31.98 -7.63
C PRO A 128 13.16 -33.08 -6.76
N GLN A 129 12.32 -33.99 -6.25
CA GLN A 129 12.78 -35.18 -5.54
C GLN A 129 13.62 -36.02 -6.51
N GLN A 130 14.86 -36.32 -6.11
CA GLN A 130 15.75 -37.27 -6.80
C GLN A 130 15.25 -38.70 -6.63
#